data_AF-A0A0L8IBX8-F1
#
_entry.id   AF-A0A0L8IBX8-F1
#
_cell.length_a   1.000
_cell.length_b   1.000
_cell.length_c   1.000
_cell.angle_alpha   90.00
_cell.angle_beta   90.00
_cell.angle_gamma   90.00
#
_symmetry.space_group_name_H-M   'P 1'
#
loop_
_entity.id
_entity.type
_entity.pdbx_description
1 polymer ?
#
loop_
_entity_poly.entity_id
_entity_poly.type
_entity_poly.pdbx_seq_one_letter_code
_entity_poly.pdbx_strand_id
1 'polypeptide(L)'
;MLSRDQSAELFAEQLLKLGEGRVPTDGEQFLTVNAIYNSIDSVDNLMHETCPNLLHNYINTDYISDRAILVPENVPLHTINDMLLNKNPEIFTYNAVDSIVDDQDSVNYPIEFFNSLQPSDTAPHYLHMKKGTPIMLLHILSQPKLCNGTRLIVQELH
;
A
#
# COMPACT_ATOMS: atom_id res chain seq x y z
N MET A 1 -4.91 -21.80 7.79
CA MET A 1 -6.31 -22.30 7.83
C MET A 1 -7.19 -21.08 8.06
N LEU A 2 -7.85 -20.57 7.02
CA LEU A 2 -8.81 -19.49 7.17
C LEU A 2 -10.00 -20.06 7.95
N SER A 3 -10.18 -19.61 9.19
CA SER A 3 -11.44 -19.82 9.91
C SER A 3 -12.57 -19.32 9.02
N ARG A 4 -13.68 -20.08 8.96
CA ARG A 4 -14.93 -19.62 8.33
C ARG A 4 -15.42 -18.38 9.07
N ASP A 5 -14.98 -17.22 8.60
CA ASP A 5 -15.42 -15.94 9.10
C ASP A 5 -16.78 -15.66 8.49
N GLN A 6 -17.82 -15.72 9.32
CA GLN A 6 -19.21 -15.52 8.91
C GLN A 6 -19.42 -14.14 8.24
N SER A 7 -18.55 -13.17 8.53
CA SER A 7 -18.53 -11.86 7.87
C SER A 7 -18.02 -11.93 6.43
N ALA A 8 -17.02 -12.77 6.14
CA ALA A 8 -16.46 -12.93 4.80
C ALA A 8 -17.42 -13.65 3.85
N GLU A 9 -18.17 -14.63 4.35
CA GLU A 9 -19.22 -15.33 3.59
C GLU A 9 -20.35 -14.37 3.22
N LEU A 10 -20.83 -13.57 4.19
CA LEU A 10 -21.82 -12.53 3.95
C LEU A 10 -21.33 -11.49 2.92
N PHE A 11 -20.08 -11.04 3.04
CA PHE A 11 -19.48 -10.10 2.11
C PHE A 11 -19.38 -10.69 0.69
N ALA A 12 -18.96 -11.94 0.56
CA ALA A 12 -18.89 -12.63 -0.73
C ALA A 12 -20.28 -12.77 -1.38
N GLU A 13 -21.33 -13.10 -0.61
CA GLU A 13 -22.71 -13.13 -1.11
C GLU A 13 -23.19 -11.74 -1.58
N GLN A 14 -22.83 -10.68 -0.84
CA GLN A 14 -23.17 -9.31 -1.22
C GLN A 14 -22.46 -8.89 -2.52
N LEU A 15 -21.18 -9.23 -2.68
CA LEU A 15 -20.44 -9.01 -3.92
C LEU A 15 -21.02 -9.79 -5.09
N LEU A 16 -21.47 -11.03 -4.87
CA LEU A 16 -22.12 -11.84 -5.90
C LEU A 16 -23.42 -11.19 -6.37
N LYS A 17 -24.28 -10.75 -5.44
CA LYS A 17 -25.52 -10.03 -5.77
C LYS A 17 -25.26 -8.76 -6.56
N LEU A 18 -24.18 -8.04 -6.24
CA LEU A 18 -23.74 -6.87 -6.98
C LEU A 18 -23.34 -7.23 -8.41
N GLY A 19 -22.50 -8.26 -8.59
CA GLY A 19 -22.08 -8.74 -9.91
C GLY A 19 -23.22 -9.28 -10.77
N GLU A 20 -24.27 -9.83 -10.15
CA GLU A 20 -25.48 -10.31 -10.82
C GLU A 20 -26.52 -9.21 -11.10
N GLY A 21 -26.27 -7.96 -10.68
CA GLY A 21 -27.23 -6.87 -10.83
C GLY A 21 -28.50 -7.03 -9.98
N ARG A 22 -28.42 -7.79 -8.88
CA ARG A 22 -29.53 -8.05 -7.94
C ARG A 22 -29.56 -7.10 -6.75
N VAL A 23 -28.78 -6.01 -6.81
CA VAL A 23 -28.75 -4.96 -5.77
C VAL A 23 -29.86 -3.95 -6.07
N PRO A 24 -30.67 -3.55 -5.07
CA PRO A 24 -31.74 -2.58 -5.28
C PRO A 24 -31.20 -1.23 -5.74
N THR A 25 -31.96 -0.56 -6.60
CA THR A 25 -31.70 0.82 -6.99
C THR A 25 -32.57 1.78 -6.19
N ASP A 26 -32.07 2.98 -5.95
CA ASP A 26 -32.86 4.06 -5.35
C ASP A 26 -33.87 4.66 -6.36
N GLY A 27 -34.58 5.71 -5.93
CA GLY A 27 -35.56 6.42 -6.76
C GLY A 27 -34.96 7.13 -7.98
N GLU A 28 -33.64 7.28 -8.03
CA GLU A 28 -32.88 7.90 -9.11
C GLU A 28 -32.14 6.86 -9.99
N GLN A 29 -32.42 5.56 -9.78
CA GLN A 29 -31.81 4.42 -10.48
C GLN A 29 -30.34 4.16 -10.14
N PHE A 30 -29.81 4.74 -9.06
CA PHE A 30 -28.45 4.42 -8.58
C PHE A 30 -28.46 3.16 -7.70
N LEU A 31 -27.41 2.35 -7.80
CA LEU A 31 -27.24 1.16 -6.98
C LEU A 31 -27.10 1.53 -5.51
N THR A 32 -27.95 0.96 -4.65
CA THR A 32 -27.84 1.14 -3.19
C THR A 32 -26.89 0.11 -2.60
N VAL A 33 -25.62 0.49 -2.43
CA VAL A 33 -24.54 -0.41 -1.96
C VAL A 33 -24.16 -0.21 -0.49
N ASN A 34 -24.98 0.48 0.31
CA ASN A 34 -24.74 0.78 1.73
C ASN A 34 -24.48 -0.45 2.62
N ALA A 35 -24.84 -1.66 2.16
CA ALA A 35 -24.56 -2.90 2.86
C ALA A 35 -23.16 -3.49 2.57
N ILE A 36 -22.45 -2.96 1.56
CA ILE A 36 -21.20 -3.52 0.99
C ILE A 36 -19.99 -2.67 1.38
N TYR A 37 -20.17 -1.39 1.72
CA TYR A 37 -19.08 -0.52 2.14
C TYR A 37 -19.46 0.29 3.39
N ASN A 38 -18.45 0.59 4.19
CA ASN A 38 -18.56 1.59 5.26
C ASN A 38 -18.01 2.91 4.73
N SER A 39 -18.78 3.97 4.81
CA SER A 39 -18.26 5.32 4.53
C SER A 39 -17.30 5.70 5.65
N ILE A 40 -16.09 6.10 5.27
CA ILE A 40 -15.07 6.57 6.19
C ILE A 40 -14.72 8.00 5.78
N ASP A 41 -14.90 8.93 6.72
CA ASP A 41 -14.82 10.36 6.44
C ASP A 41 -13.38 10.91 6.44
N SER A 42 -12.40 10.10 6.88
CA SER A 42 -10.98 10.50 6.96
C SER A 42 -10.04 9.29 6.95
N VAL A 43 -8.83 9.50 6.40
CA VAL A 43 -7.73 8.53 6.47
C VAL A 43 -7.36 8.18 7.91
N ASP A 44 -7.49 9.11 8.86
CA ASP A 44 -7.23 8.82 10.29
C ASP A 44 -8.23 7.83 10.87
N ASN A 45 -9.51 7.94 10.49
CA ASN A 45 -10.54 6.98 10.89
C ASN A 45 -10.28 5.62 10.27
N LEU A 46 -9.90 5.58 8.98
CA LEU A 46 -9.50 4.33 8.30
C LEU A 46 -8.35 3.63 9.04
N MET A 47 -7.34 4.40 9.47
CA MET A 47 -6.21 3.87 10.23
C MET A 47 -6.63 3.39 11.62
N HIS A 48 -7.51 4.10 12.31
CA HIS A 48 -8.00 3.70 13.63
C HIS A 48 -8.75 2.36 13.56
N GLU A 49 -9.60 2.18 12.54
CA GLU A 49 -10.35 0.94 12.32
C GLU A 49 -9.47 -0.21 11.84
N THR A 50 -8.57 0.04 10.88
CA THR A 50 -7.78 -1.02 10.23
C THR A 50 -6.51 -1.38 11.00
N CYS A 51 -5.90 -0.41 11.69
CA CYS A 51 -4.62 -0.52 12.38
C CYS A 51 -4.66 0.11 13.80
N PRO A 52 -5.53 -0.36 14.71
CA PRO A 52 -5.66 0.19 16.05
C PRO A 52 -4.37 0.06 16.86
N ASN A 53 -3.95 1.15 17.53
CA ASN A 53 -2.72 1.18 18.32
C ASN A 53 -1.44 0.86 17.53
N LEU A 54 -1.39 1.22 16.24
CA LEU A 54 -0.21 1.01 15.38
C LEU A 54 1.11 1.42 16.04
N LEU A 55 1.16 2.57 16.73
CA LEU A 55 2.36 3.06 17.41
C LEU A 55 2.88 2.14 18.52
N HIS A 56 2.03 1.31 19.11
CA HIS A 56 2.42 0.34 20.13
C HIS A 56 2.78 -1.02 19.52
N ASN A 57 2.27 -1.33 18.32
CA ASN A 57 2.37 -2.65 17.71
C ASN A 57 3.21 -2.69 16.43
N TYR A 58 3.82 -1.58 15.98
CA TYR A 58 4.55 -1.53 14.70
C TYR A 58 5.76 -2.48 14.62
N ILE A 59 6.27 -2.97 15.76
CA ILE A 59 7.35 -3.98 15.82
C ILE A 59 6.77 -5.41 15.87
N ASN A 60 5.50 -5.55 16.26
CA ASN A 60 4.85 -6.85 16.36
C ASN A 60 4.53 -7.37 14.95
N THR A 61 5.31 -8.36 14.52
CA THR A 61 5.20 -8.95 13.18
C THR A 61 3.84 -9.58 12.94
N ASP A 62 3.30 -10.34 13.90
CA ASP A 62 2.00 -11.00 13.75
C ASP A 62 0.87 -9.97 13.60
N TYR A 63 0.93 -8.89 14.39
CA TYR A 63 -0.04 -7.80 14.30
C TYR A 63 -0.02 -7.10 12.93
N ILE A 64 1.17 -6.90 12.36
CA ILE A 64 1.36 -6.21 11.09
C ILE A 64 1.06 -7.12 9.89
N SER A 65 1.38 -8.42 9.97
CA SER A 65 1.13 -9.37 8.88
C SER A 65 -0.33 -9.64 8.61
N ASP A 66 -1.19 -9.47 9.62
CA ASP A 66 -2.63 -9.73 9.52
C ASP A 66 -3.42 -8.55 8.91
N ARG A 67 -2.75 -7.47 8.54
CA ARG A 67 -3.39 -6.22 8.12
C ARG A 67 -2.92 -5.77 6.74
N ALA A 68 -3.85 -5.33 5.92
CA ALA A 68 -3.56 -4.73 4.62
C ALA A 68 -4.62 -3.68 4.28
N ILE A 69 -4.18 -2.56 3.70
CA ILE A 69 -5.07 -1.55 3.11
C ILE A 69 -4.92 -1.68 1.59
N LEU A 70 -6.02 -1.90 0.89
CA LEU A 70 -6.06 -1.96 -0.56
C LEU A 70 -6.85 -0.75 -1.08
N VAL A 71 -6.24 -0.01 -2.01
CA VAL A 71 -6.82 1.20 -2.61
C VAL A 71 -6.92 0.99 -4.12
N PRO A 72 -7.99 1.44 -4.79
CA PRO A 72 -8.16 1.26 -6.23
C PRO A 72 -7.12 2.01 -7.08
N GLU A 73 -6.53 3.10 -6.58
CA GLU A 73 -5.49 3.87 -7.26
C GLU A 73 -4.22 4.00 -6.42
N ASN A 74 -3.07 4.15 -7.09
CA ASN A 74 -1.77 4.31 -6.44
C ASN A 74 -1.54 5.72 -5.86
N VAL A 75 -2.17 6.76 -6.43
CA VAL A 75 -1.97 8.15 -5.99
C VAL A 75 -2.41 8.38 -4.53
N PRO A 76 -3.58 7.88 -4.08
CA PRO A 76 -3.94 7.93 -2.66
C PRO A 76 -3.13 6.95 -1.78
N LEU A 77 -2.52 5.90 -2.35
CA LEU A 77 -1.73 4.91 -1.62
C LEU A 77 -0.44 5.53 -1.05
N HIS A 78 0.24 6.38 -1.83
CA HIS A 78 1.45 7.07 -1.36
C HIS A 78 1.17 7.94 -0.13
N THR A 79 0.06 8.69 -0.16
CA THR A 79 -0.36 9.52 0.99
C THR A 79 -0.63 8.66 2.23
N ILE A 80 -1.29 7.52 2.09
CA ILE A 80 -1.57 6.62 3.22
C ILE A 80 -0.28 6.01 3.77
N ASN A 81 0.61 5.54 2.90
CA ASN A 81 1.90 4.97 3.30
C ASN A 81 2.78 6.01 4.02
N ASP A 82 2.85 7.23 3.50
CA ASP A 82 3.59 8.33 4.12
C ASP A 82 2.98 8.74 5.46
N MET A 83 1.65 8.81 5.57
CA MET A 83 0.98 9.08 6.83
C MET A 83 1.29 8.00 7.88
N LEU A 84 1.25 6.72 7.50
CA LEU A 84 1.60 5.61 8.40
C LEU A 84 3.05 5.68 8.84
N LEU A 85 3.95 6.01 7.92
CA LEU A 85 5.37 6.13 8.19
C LEU A 85 5.68 7.32 9.10
N ASN A 86 5.04 8.47 8.88
CA ASN A 86 5.35 9.73 9.57
C ASN A 86 4.88 9.81 11.03
N LYS A 87 4.10 8.85 11.55
CA LYS A 87 3.63 8.87 12.94
C LYS A 87 4.69 8.57 14.01
N ASN A 88 5.94 8.30 13.65
CA ASN A 88 7.05 7.98 14.57
C ASN A 88 8.30 8.84 14.24
N PRO A 89 9.14 9.26 15.19
CA PRO A 89 10.32 10.11 14.93
C PRO A 89 11.46 9.51 14.07
N GLU A 90 11.69 8.20 14.03
CA GLU A 90 12.93 7.65 13.43
C GLU A 90 12.71 7.14 11.99
N ILE A 91 12.83 8.03 10.99
CA ILE A 91 12.80 7.70 9.54
C ILE A 91 14.22 7.61 8.99
N PHE A 92 14.51 6.56 8.22
CA PHE A 92 15.70 6.48 7.37
C PHE A 92 15.33 6.73 5.91
N THR A 93 16.08 7.60 5.24
CA THR A 93 15.87 7.93 3.83
C THR A 93 16.99 7.32 2.99
N TYR A 94 16.63 6.45 2.06
CA TYR A 94 17.54 5.88 1.06
C TYR A 94 17.30 6.55 -0.27
N ASN A 95 18.29 7.28 -0.78
CA ASN A 95 18.19 7.94 -2.09
C ASN A 95 18.67 6.99 -3.20
N ALA A 96 17.94 6.94 -4.31
CA ALA A 96 18.40 6.30 -5.53
C ALA A 96 19.62 7.06 -6.06
N VAL A 97 20.60 6.29 -6.55
CA VAL A 97 21.75 6.85 -7.25
C VAL A 97 21.52 6.62 -8.73
N ASP A 98 20.92 7.61 -9.38
CA ASP A 98 20.69 7.59 -10.82
C ASP A 98 21.91 8.15 -11.55
N SER A 99 22.50 7.38 -12.45
CA SER A 99 23.64 7.81 -13.26
C SER A 99 23.33 7.68 -14.74
N ILE A 100 23.54 8.77 -15.48
CA ILE A 100 23.39 8.79 -16.94
C ILE A 100 24.66 8.19 -17.55
N VAL A 101 24.51 7.20 -18.42
CA VAL A 101 25.65 6.45 -19.00
C VAL A 101 26.23 7.15 -20.24
N ASP A 102 25.46 8.02 -20.90
CA ASP A 102 25.88 8.77 -22.10
C ASP A 102 25.79 10.29 -21.87
N ASP A 103 26.91 10.99 -22.07
CA ASP A 103 27.02 12.44 -21.89
C ASP A 103 26.10 13.23 -22.82
N GLN A 104 25.73 12.67 -23.99
CA GLN A 104 24.79 13.33 -24.91
C GLN A 104 23.34 13.30 -24.42
N ASP A 105 22.97 12.27 -23.66
CA ASP A 105 21.65 12.15 -23.05
C ASP A 105 21.51 13.01 -21.79
N SER A 106 22.62 13.39 -21.14
CA SER A 106 22.62 14.27 -19.97
C SER A 106 22.07 15.67 -20.25
N VAL A 107 22.18 16.13 -21.51
CA VAL A 107 21.66 17.42 -21.97
C VAL A 107 20.18 17.33 -22.34
N ASN A 108 19.72 16.16 -22.79
CA ASN A 108 18.33 15.94 -23.23
C ASN A 108 17.41 15.48 -22.09
N TYR A 109 17.96 14.80 -21.08
CA TYR A 109 17.23 14.22 -19.96
C TYR A 109 17.96 14.54 -18.65
N PRO A 110 17.75 15.75 -18.10
CA PRO A 110 18.37 16.15 -16.85
C PRO A 110 17.95 15.21 -15.71
N ILE A 111 18.80 15.07 -14.70
CA ILE A 111 18.53 14.16 -13.58
C ILE A 111 17.26 14.56 -12.82
N GLU A 112 16.90 15.85 -12.83
CA GLU A 112 15.64 16.36 -12.29
C GLU A 112 14.41 15.85 -13.05
N PHE A 113 14.53 15.62 -14.36
CA PHE A 113 13.47 15.01 -15.16
C PHE A 113 13.31 13.54 -14.80
N PHE A 114 14.40 12.79 -14.70
CA PHE A 114 14.36 11.41 -14.22
C PHE A 114 13.77 11.33 -12.83
N ASN A 115 14.23 12.17 -11.90
CA ASN A 115 13.75 12.27 -10.52
C ASN A 115 12.26 12.64 -10.38
N SER A 116 11.65 13.18 -11.45
CA SER A 116 10.22 13.48 -11.51
C SER A 116 9.36 12.31 -11.99
N LEU A 117 9.98 11.30 -12.62
CA LEU A 117 9.28 10.12 -13.09
C LEU A 117 8.97 9.22 -11.89
N GLN A 118 7.69 8.97 -11.64
CA GLN A 118 7.24 7.91 -10.73
C GLN A 118 6.53 6.79 -11.51
N PRO A 119 7.23 6.01 -12.35
CA PRO A 119 6.64 4.82 -12.95
C PRO A 119 6.17 3.84 -11.86
N SER A 120 5.03 3.19 -12.06
CA SER A 120 4.48 2.21 -11.12
C SER A 120 5.40 1.00 -10.88
N ASP A 121 6.33 0.75 -11.81
CA ASP A 121 7.11 -0.47 -11.89
C ASP A 121 8.59 -0.27 -11.51
N THR A 122 8.95 0.92 -11.02
CA THR A 122 10.33 1.27 -10.63
C THR A 122 10.39 1.74 -9.19
N ALA A 123 11.52 1.48 -8.53
CA ALA A 123 11.75 2.00 -7.18
C ALA A 123 11.71 3.54 -7.19
N PRO A 124 11.14 4.18 -6.17
CA PRO A 124 11.10 5.64 -6.08
C PRO A 124 12.51 6.22 -5.90
N HIS A 125 12.72 7.46 -6.34
CA HIS A 125 14.01 8.17 -6.21
C HIS A 125 14.49 8.34 -4.76
N TYR A 126 13.57 8.28 -3.81
CA TYR A 126 13.88 8.17 -2.40
C TYR A 126 12.91 7.21 -1.74
N LEU A 127 13.43 6.37 -0.86
CA LEU A 127 12.67 5.38 -0.12
C LEU A 127 12.80 5.68 1.38
N HIS A 128 11.67 6.03 1.99
CA HIS A 128 11.58 6.22 3.43
C HIS A 128 11.26 4.88 4.11
N MET A 129 12.08 4.47 5.07
CA MET A 129 11.93 3.20 5.79
C MET A 129 12.10 3.36 7.28
N LYS A 130 11.53 2.40 8.02
CA LYS A 130 11.72 2.21 9.47
C LYS A 130 11.80 0.75 9.80
N LYS A 131 12.38 0.44 10.95
CA LYS A 131 12.22 -0.86 11.58
C LYS A 131 10.73 -1.14 11.82
N GLY A 132 10.30 -2.35 11.48
CA GLY A 132 8.91 -2.80 11.56
C GLY A 132 8.06 -2.45 10.34
N THR A 133 8.56 -1.66 9.38
CA THR A 133 7.80 -1.31 8.17
C THR A 133 7.67 -2.51 7.23
N PRO A 134 6.45 -2.87 6.79
CA PRO A 134 6.26 -3.80 5.68
C PRO A 134 6.73 -3.20 4.37
N ILE A 135 7.49 -3.97 3.60
CA ILE A 135 7.95 -3.60 2.27
C ILE A 135 7.59 -4.71 1.28
N MET A 136 7.49 -4.34 0.00
CA MET A 136 7.26 -5.27 -1.09
C MET A 136 8.42 -5.23 -2.07
N LEU A 137 8.91 -6.40 -2.45
CA LEU A 137 9.98 -6.54 -3.42
C LEU A 137 9.44 -6.32 -4.84
N LEU A 138 10.00 -5.37 -5.58
CA LEU A 138 9.61 -5.07 -6.97
C LEU A 138 10.42 -5.84 -8.02
N HIS A 139 11.55 -6.44 -7.64
CA HIS A 139 12.46 -7.15 -8.55
C HIS A 139 12.91 -8.52 -8.01
N ILE A 140 13.26 -9.45 -8.90
CA ILE A 140 13.69 -10.80 -8.52
C ILE A 140 15.07 -10.71 -7.86
N LEU A 141 15.20 -11.25 -6.65
CA LEU A 141 16.50 -11.48 -6.01
C LEU A 141 16.94 -12.91 -6.27
N SER A 142 18.17 -13.10 -6.72
CA SER A 142 18.70 -14.42 -7.09
C SER A 142 19.16 -15.24 -5.89
N GLN A 143 19.47 -14.63 -4.75
CA GLN A 143 19.93 -15.33 -3.56
C GLN A 143 19.68 -14.54 -2.25
N PRO A 144 18.75 -14.98 -1.37
CA PRO A 144 17.77 -16.06 -1.57
C PRO A 144 16.84 -15.76 -2.76
N LYS A 145 16.29 -16.81 -3.39
CA LYS A 145 15.34 -16.64 -4.50
C LYS A 145 14.03 -16.03 -3.99
N LEU A 146 13.89 -14.72 -4.12
CA LEU A 146 12.67 -13.98 -3.80
C LEU A 146 12.10 -13.39 -5.09
N CYS A 147 10.80 -13.55 -5.28
CA CYS A 147 10.10 -13.09 -6.47
C CYS A 147 9.50 -11.70 -6.26
N ASN A 148 9.16 -11.03 -7.35
CA ASN A 148 8.36 -9.80 -7.32
C ASN A 148 7.07 -10.04 -6.51
N GLY A 149 6.69 -9.06 -5.69
CA GLY A 149 5.53 -9.14 -4.80
C GLY A 149 5.82 -9.78 -3.44
N THR A 150 7.03 -10.30 -3.20
CA THR A 150 7.41 -10.83 -1.87
C THR A 150 7.30 -9.72 -0.83
N ARG A 151 6.50 -9.96 0.22
CA ARG A 151 6.34 -9.03 1.34
C ARG A 151 7.36 -9.36 2.43
N LEU A 152 8.06 -8.35 2.91
CA LEU A 152 9.09 -8.45 3.95
C LEU A 152 8.83 -7.41 5.04
N ILE A 153 9.45 -7.58 6.20
CA ILE A 153 9.41 -6.60 7.29
C ILE A 153 10.85 -6.18 7.60
N VAL A 154 11.09 -4.87 7.66
CA VAL A 154 12.40 -4.31 8.00
C VAL A 154 12.74 -4.63 9.46
N GLN A 155 13.82 -5.36 9.69
CA GLN A 155 14.28 -5.69 11.05
C GLN A 155 15.33 -4.71 11.58
N GLU A 156 16.20 -4.22 10.70
CA GLU A 156 17.28 -3.29 11.01
C GLU A 156 17.54 -2.39 9.81
N LEU A 157 18.07 -1.20 10.08
CA LEU A 157 18.43 -0.19 9.09
C LEU A 157 19.83 0.32 9.44
N HIS A 158 20.61 0.60 8.40
CA HIS A 158 22.00 1.06 8.49
C HIS A 158 22.19 2.30 7.61
#